data_AF-A0A8C7TN97-F1
#
_entry.id   AF-A0A8C7TN97-F1
#
_cell.length_a   1.000
_cell.length_b   1.000
_cell.length_c   1.000
_cell.angle_alpha   90.00
_cell.angle_beta   90.00
_cell.angle_gamma   90.00
#
_symmetry.space_group_name_H-M   'P 1'
#
loop_
_entity.id
_entity.type
_entity.pdbx_description
1 polymer ?
#
loop_
_entity_poly.entity_id
_entity_poly.type
_entity_poly.pdbx_seq_one_letter_code
_entity_poly.pdbx_strand_id
1 'polypeptide(L)' 'MGKLQEFDITFKDNKVVYSPGDAVSGTLKITTAQALLFKGNVLSAVVKPSSPRTDKKVVFH' A
#
# COMPACT_ATOMS: atom_id res chain seq x y z
N MET A 1 -0.76 25.41 -3.73
CA MET A 1 -0.94 23.95 -3.79
C MET A 1 0.18 23.31 -3.00
N GLY A 2 -0.12 22.81 -1.80
CA GLY A 2 0.89 22.23 -0.90
C GLY A 2 1.60 21.03 -1.56
N LYS A 3 2.90 20.90 -1.29
CA LYS A 3 3.73 19.82 -1.86
C LYS A 3 3.72 18.61 -0.92
N LEU A 4 3.52 17.42 -1.50
CA LEU A 4 3.73 16.15 -0.82
C LEU A 4 5.24 15.96 -0.59
N GLN A 5 5.63 15.77 0.66
CA GLN A 5 7.03 15.57 1.04
C GLN A 5 7.36 14.08 1.08
N GLU A 6 6.50 13.29 1.72
CA GLU A 6 6.73 11.86 1.97
C GLU A 6 5.44 11.08 1.78
N PHE A 7 5.56 9.91 1.17
CA PHE A 7 4.52 8.91 1.05
C PHE A 7 5.16 7.55 1.33
N ASP A 8 4.71 6.89 2.39
CA ASP A 8 5.23 5.59 2.79
C ASP A 8 4.09 4.65 3.17
N ILE A 9 4.26 3.36 2.85
CA ILE A 9 3.32 2.29 3.14
C ILE A 9 4.08 1.23 3.94
N THR A 10 3.67 1.02 5.17
CA THR A 10 4.25 0.00 6.05
C THR A 10 3.22 -1.08 6.34
N PHE A 11 3.58 -2.35 6.13
CA PHE A 11 2.72 -3.48 6.52
C PHE A 11 2.94 -3.81 7.99
N LYS A 12 1.86 -4.09 8.72
CA LYS A 12 1.89 -4.29 10.17
C LYS A 12 2.83 -5.43 10.59
N ASP A 13 2.79 -6.53 9.86
CA ASP A 13 3.53 -7.74 10.22
C ASP A 13 4.89 -7.86 9.51
N ASN A 14 5.26 -6.85 8.70
CA ASN A 14 6.44 -6.87 7.81
C ASN A 14 6.63 -8.18 7.02
N LYS A 15 5.53 -8.92 6.82
CA LYS A 15 5.50 -10.21 6.15
C LYS A 15 5.53 -9.97 4.65
N VAL A 16 6.48 -10.58 3.96
CA VAL A 16 6.68 -10.38 2.51
C VAL A 16 5.71 -11.26 1.69
N VAL A 17 5.16 -12.32 2.30
CA VAL A 17 4.29 -13.30 1.63
C VAL A 17 3.05 -13.53 2.49
N TYR A 18 1.87 -13.34 1.89
CA TYR A 18 0.57 -13.59 2.54
C TYR A 18 -0.11 -14.79 1.90
N SER A 19 -0.72 -15.65 2.72
CA SER A 19 -1.45 -16.84 2.28
C SER A 19 -2.94 -16.52 2.01
N PRO A 20 -3.65 -17.37 1.26
CA PRO A 20 -5.10 -17.23 1.12
C PRO A 20 -5.79 -17.23 2.49
N GLY A 21 -6.61 -16.21 2.75
CA GLY A 21 -7.28 -16.02 4.04
C GLY A 21 -6.51 -15.15 5.04
N ASP A 22 -5.24 -14.82 4.77
CA ASP A 22 -4.50 -13.86 5.59
C ASP A 22 -5.07 -12.44 5.37
N ALA A 23 -5.33 -11.73 6.45
CA ALA A 23 -5.66 -10.31 6.40
C ALA A 23 -4.37 -9.49 6.24
N VAL A 24 -4.30 -8.70 5.16
CA VAL A 24 -3.20 -7.73 4.97
C VAL A 24 -3.61 -6.42 5.61
N SER A 25 -2.84 -5.96 6.60
CA SER A 25 -3.06 -4.66 7.25
C SER A 25 -1.76 -3.86 7.31
N GLY A 26 -1.90 -2.53 7.34
CA GLY A 26 -0.75 -1.64 7.31
C GLY A 26 -1.13 -0.19 7.62
N THR A 27 -0.14 0.69 7.56
CA THR A 27 -0.27 2.11 7.79
C THR A 27 0.20 2.88 6.56
N LEU A 28 -0.58 3.87 6.16
CA LEU A 28 -0.23 4.82 5.12
C LEU A 28 0.23 6.12 5.79
N LYS A 29 1.51 6.47 5.64
CA LYS A 29 2.07 7.72 6.13
C LYS A 29 2.16 8.72 4.98
N ILE A 30 1.53 9.87 5.17
CA ILE A 30 1.55 10.98 4.22
C ILE A 30 2.04 12.20 4.96
N THR A 31 3.16 12.78 4.52
CA THR A 31 3.70 14.01 5.08
C THR A 31 3.67 15.09 4.02
N THR A 32 3.05 16.23 4.36
CA THR A 32 2.87 17.37 3.46
C THR A 32 3.49 18.60 4.08
N ALA A 33 4.12 19.44 3.26
CA ALA A 33 4.79 20.65 3.76
C ALA A 33 3.82 21.68 4.37
N GLN A 34 2.55 21.58 3.99
CA GLN A 34 1.47 22.50 4.35
C GLN A 34 0.19 21.68 4.50
N ALA A 35 -0.77 22.17 5.29
CA ALA A 35 -2.08 21.55 5.41
C ALA A 35 -2.75 21.50 4.02
N LEU A 36 -2.98 20.29 3.52
CA LEU A 36 -3.70 20.03 2.29
C LEU A 36 -5.12 19.58 2.65
N LEU A 37 -6.12 20.15 1.98
CA LEU A 37 -7.50 19.66 2.07
C LEU A 37 -7.62 18.45 1.15
N PHE A 38 -7.69 17.25 1.72
CA PHE A 38 -7.85 16.01 0.97
C PHE A 38 -9.33 15.62 0.90
N LYS A 39 -9.81 15.22 -0.29
CA LYS A 39 -11.20 14.76 -0.48
C LYS A 39 -11.40 13.26 -0.17
N GLY A 40 -10.32 12.57 0.17
CA GLY A 40 -10.32 11.15 0.51
C GLY A 40 -9.09 10.47 -0.08
N ASN A 41 -8.40 9.68 0.72
CA ASN A 41 -7.23 8.94 0.29
C ASN A 41 -7.69 7.52 -0.02
N VAL A 42 -7.68 7.15 -1.30
CA VAL A 42 -8.06 5.80 -1.75
C VAL A 42 -6.79 5.02 -2.08
N LEU A 43 -6.63 3.85 -1.47
CA LEU A 43 -5.58 2.90 -1.83
C LEU A 43 -6.18 1.78 -2.68
N SER A 44 -5.50 1.47 -3.79
CA SER A 44 -5.89 0.36 -4.67
C SER A 44 -4.88 -0.78 -4.54
N ALA A 45 -5.38 -2.01 -4.40
CA ALA A 45 -4.57 -3.22 -4.33
C ALA A 45 -4.85 -4.10 -5.55
N VAL A 46 -3.81 -4.48 -6.29
CA VAL A 46 -3.93 -5.34 -7.48
C VAL A 46 -3.10 -6.60 -7.29
N VAL A 47 -3.72 -7.77 -7.41
CA VAL A 47 -3.02 -9.05 -7.39
C VAL A 47 -2.56 -9.37 -8.81
N LYS A 48 -1.25 -9.48 -9.04
CA LYS A 48 -0.70 -9.86 -10.34
C LYS A 48 -0.17 -11.30 -10.27
N PRO A 49 -0.54 -12.19 -11.22
CA PRO A 49 0.06 -13.51 -11.30
C PRO A 49 1.52 -13.38 -11.75
N SER A 50 2.46 -13.79 -10.89
CA SER A 50 3.87 -13.93 -11.25
C SER A 50 4.14 -15.37 -11.68
N SER A 51 4.01 -15.64 -12.98
CA SER A 51 4.37 -16.92 -13.63
C SER A 51 3.52 -18.14 -13.21
N PRO A 52 3.49 -19.25 -13.98
CA PRO A 52 2.61 -20.40 -13.70
C PRO A 52 2.98 -21.22 -12.45
N ARG A 53 4.09 -20.90 -11.77
CA ARG A 53 4.58 -21.60 -10.58
C ARG A 53 4.70 -20.65 -9.38
N THR A 54 3.60 -20.63 -8.63
CA THR A 54 3.52 -20.64 -7.16
C THR A 54 3.80 -19.40 -6.31
N ASP A 55 3.94 -18.19 -6.85
CA ASP A 55 3.82 -16.99 -5.99
C ASP A 55 2.94 -15.93 -6.65
N LYS A 56 1.90 -15.47 -5.94
CA LYS A 56 1.08 -14.30 -6.35
C LYS A 56 1.63 -13.08 -5.64
N LYS A 57 2.13 -12.11 -6.40
CA LYS A 57 2.60 -10.83 -5.84
C LYS A 57 1.45 -9.84 -5.77
N VAL A 58 1.20 -9.28 -4.58
CA VAL A 58 0.29 -8.15 -4.40
C VAL A 58 1.06 -6.87 -4.71
N VAL A 59 0.52 -6.03 -5.60
CA VAL A 59 1.10 -4.75 -6.02
C VAL A 59 0.07 -3.65 -5.77
N PHE A 60 0.48 -2.61 -5.06
CA PHE A 60 -0.36 -1.43 -4.80
C PHE A 60 -0.05 -0.35 -5.85
N HIS A 61 -1.09 0.30 -6.36
CA HIS A 61 -1.03 1.38 -7.36
C HIS A 61 -1.66 2.66 -6.80
#